data_AF-A0A150GKL6-F1
#
_entry.id   AF-A0A150GKL6-F1
#
_cell.length_a   1.000
_cell.length_b   1.000
_cell.length_c   1.000
_cell.angle_alpha   90.00
_cell.angle_beta   90.00
_cell.angle_gamma   90.00
#
_symmetry.space_group_name_H-M   'P 1'
#
loop_
_entity.id
_entity.type
_entity.pdbx_description
1 polymer ?
#
loop_
_entity_poly.entity_id
_entity_poly.type
_entity_poly.pdbx_seq_one_letter_code
_entity_poly.pdbx_strand_id
1 'polypeptide(L)'
;MYGQGPPPYGQTPPQYPYQQQQLHHRRTAPQPHPPPQRDGDGGGGGGMAGGGLPPPEGPPHGLLLEAASNKVLLPSRGVLAALMALPLVLWLLAVGAGVLHWEAELPDGASKREFEHPLTWFDVHVLRVWGPLLPLLPLAVRVVAMGVRPSHSPASLTSLASSSSSSSSSSPLSPAAGGALRRPPLPLRPAASLPGACAGLYTLVIAARIGLYLAHLGLQAGAGVYLVSDHLLLAASMLACFQAELVMCASDAFKAELLRPRDPRVGAGARQVAVIAAFVSSAFLLVALFGDMYATARWFHARAESLGALAAGAALFNGPVALWLWRVAACVTP
;
A
#
# COMPACT_ATOMS: atom_id res chain seq x y z
N MET A 1 44.20 -11.60 45.07
CA MET A 1 45.24 -11.90 44.07
C MET A 1 44.99 -13.28 43.49
N TYR A 2 44.31 -13.36 42.36
CA TYR A 2 44.34 -14.49 41.43
C TYR A 2 44.09 -13.90 40.03
N GLY A 3 45.01 -14.17 39.11
CA GLY A 3 45.12 -13.50 37.82
C GLY A 3 44.10 -14.00 36.80
N GLN A 4 43.47 -13.06 36.10
CA GLN A 4 42.80 -13.29 34.83
C GLN A 4 43.80 -13.03 33.71
N GLY A 5 44.21 -14.09 33.02
CA GLY A 5 44.90 -13.97 31.73
C GLY A 5 43.89 -13.62 30.63
N PRO A 6 44.27 -12.85 29.60
CA PRO A 6 43.41 -12.56 28.46
C PRO A 6 43.21 -13.81 27.59
N PRO A 7 42.04 -14.00 26.96
CA PRO A 7 41.83 -15.10 26.03
C PRO A 7 42.69 -14.92 24.76
N PRO A 8 43.14 -16.02 24.14
CA PRO A 8 43.96 -15.97 22.94
C PRO A 8 43.13 -15.55 21.72
N TYR A 9 43.60 -14.52 21.04
CA TYR A 9 43.18 -14.19 19.68
C TYR A 9 43.68 -15.29 18.73
N GLY A 10 42.78 -15.92 17.98
CA GLY A 10 43.19 -16.78 16.88
C GLY A 10 42.16 -17.83 16.47
N GLN A 11 41.04 -17.40 15.89
CA GLN A 11 40.34 -18.23 14.90
C GLN A 11 39.88 -17.36 13.75
N THR A 12 40.62 -17.47 12.65
CA THR A 12 40.26 -17.01 11.32
C THR A 12 38.98 -17.75 10.87
N PRO A 13 37.93 -17.05 10.41
CA PRO A 13 36.79 -17.74 9.82
C PRO A 13 37.20 -18.41 8.48
N PRO A 14 36.62 -19.58 8.15
CA PRO A 14 36.88 -20.24 6.88
C PRO A 14 36.37 -19.39 5.71
N GLN A 15 37.27 -19.09 4.77
CA GLN A 15 36.92 -18.54 3.46
C GLN A 15 36.16 -19.61 2.66
N TYR A 16 34.88 -19.36 2.41
CA TYR A 16 34.13 -20.12 1.42
C TYR A 16 34.42 -19.56 0.01
N PRO A 17 34.92 -20.37 -0.93
CA PRO A 17 34.97 -19.98 -2.34
C PRO A 17 33.56 -20.12 -2.92
N TYR A 18 32.80 -19.03 -2.96
CA TYR A 18 31.63 -18.99 -3.85
C TYR A 18 32.11 -18.86 -5.30
N GLN A 19 31.97 -19.98 -6.00
CA GLN A 19 32.10 -20.12 -7.44
C GLN A 19 31.43 -18.97 -8.19
N GLN A 20 32.24 -18.23 -8.95
CA GLN A 20 31.80 -17.54 -10.16
C GLN A 20 31.29 -18.58 -11.16
N GLN A 21 30.00 -18.89 -11.13
CA GLN A 21 29.39 -19.65 -12.21
C GLN A 21 27.94 -19.24 -12.42
N GLN A 22 27.72 -18.06 -13.00
CA GLN A 22 26.46 -17.73 -13.67
C GLN A 22 26.63 -16.51 -14.60
N LEU A 23 27.52 -16.66 -15.59
CA LEU A 23 27.65 -15.70 -16.69
C LEU A 23 27.57 -16.38 -18.05
N HIS A 24 26.75 -17.42 -18.20
CA HIS A 24 26.51 -18.05 -19.51
C HIS A 24 25.09 -18.60 -19.67
N HIS A 25 24.06 -17.75 -19.55
CA HIS A 25 22.78 -17.98 -20.21
C HIS A 25 22.41 -16.77 -21.08
N ARG A 26 23.24 -16.55 -22.11
CA ARG A 26 22.86 -15.87 -23.34
C ARG A 26 22.14 -16.90 -24.21
N ARG A 27 20.81 -16.98 -24.12
CA ARG A 27 20.00 -17.73 -25.09
C ARG A 27 18.79 -16.90 -25.55
N THR A 28 18.96 -16.35 -26.75
CA THR A 28 17.95 -16.19 -27.81
C THR A 28 16.62 -15.55 -27.41
N ALA A 29 16.60 -14.22 -27.49
CA ALA A 29 15.36 -13.52 -27.83
C ALA A 29 14.91 -13.94 -29.25
N PRO A 30 13.62 -14.26 -29.46
CA PRO A 30 13.09 -14.49 -30.81
C PRO A 30 13.26 -13.22 -31.64
N GLN A 31 13.81 -13.35 -32.85
CA GLN A 31 13.80 -12.25 -33.81
C GLN A 31 12.35 -11.85 -34.13
N PRO A 32 12.03 -10.54 -34.16
CA PRO A 32 10.75 -10.09 -34.67
C PRO A 32 10.65 -10.42 -36.16
N HIS A 33 9.69 -11.26 -36.53
CA HIS A 33 9.33 -11.46 -37.93
C HIS A 33 8.89 -10.12 -38.54
N PRO A 34 9.42 -9.73 -39.72
CA PRO A 34 8.91 -8.58 -40.44
C PRO A 34 7.43 -8.83 -40.82
N PRO A 35 6.59 -7.78 -40.79
CA PRO A 35 5.20 -7.91 -41.21
C PRO A 35 5.15 -8.36 -42.68
N PRO A 36 4.19 -9.23 -43.05
CA PRO A 36 4.03 -9.65 -44.43
C PRO A 36 3.77 -8.43 -45.32
N GLN A 37 4.67 -8.24 -46.27
CA GLN A 37 4.57 -7.25 -47.33
C GLN A 37 3.39 -7.68 -48.20
N ARG A 38 2.29 -6.93 -48.07
CA ARG A 38 1.06 -7.16 -48.84
C ARG A 38 1.29 -6.53 -50.22
N ASP A 39 1.87 -7.33 -51.10
CA ASP A 39 1.93 -6.98 -52.52
C ASP A 39 0.49 -6.84 -53.03
N GLY A 40 0.25 -5.68 -53.62
CA GLY A 40 -1.03 -5.35 -54.21
C GLY A 40 -1.32 -6.28 -55.37
N ASP A 41 -2.59 -6.63 -55.49
CA ASP A 41 -3.15 -6.84 -56.81
C ASP A 41 -4.53 -6.19 -56.88
N GLY A 42 -4.77 -5.57 -58.01
CA GLY A 42 -5.81 -4.59 -58.25
C GLY A 42 -7.19 -5.20 -58.48
N GLY A 43 -8.18 -4.31 -58.39
CA GLY A 43 -9.39 -4.40 -59.19
C GLY A 43 -10.56 -5.09 -58.50
N GLY A 44 -11.59 -4.31 -58.22
CA GLY A 44 -12.92 -4.85 -57.91
C GLY A 44 -13.73 -3.89 -57.08
N GLY A 45 -14.38 -2.93 -57.75
CA GLY A 45 -15.35 -2.06 -57.12
C GLY A 45 -16.46 -2.86 -56.43
N GLY A 46 -16.65 -2.58 -55.15
CA GLY A 46 -17.74 -3.12 -54.36
C GLY A 46 -17.77 -2.32 -53.08
N GLY A 47 -18.62 -1.29 -53.06
CA GLY A 47 -18.86 -0.44 -51.89
C GLY A 47 -19.46 -1.26 -50.75
N MET A 48 -18.62 -1.99 -50.04
CA MET A 48 -18.94 -2.45 -48.71
C MET A 48 -18.75 -1.24 -47.82
N ALA A 49 -19.88 -0.62 -47.46
CA ALA A 49 -19.96 0.34 -46.38
C ALA A 49 -19.18 -0.23 -45.20
N GLY A 50 -17.99 0.34 -44.96
CA GLY A 50 -17.12 -0.07 -43.88
C GLY A 50 -17.93 0.06 -42.59
N GLY A 51 -18.33 -1.07 -42.05
CA GLY A 51 -18.86 -1.18 -40.70
C GLY A 51 -17.75 -0.76 -39.76
N GLY A 52 -17.58 0.55 -39.59
CA GLY A 52 -16.69 1.12 -38.60
C GLY A 52 -17.11 0.53 -37.27
N LEU A 53 -16.25 -0.29 -36.69
CA LEU A 53 -16.41 -0.80 -35.34
C LEU A 53 -16.80 0.40 -34.47
N PRO A 54 -17.91 0.31 -33.71
CA PRO A 54 -18.28 1.40 -32.82
C PRO A 54 -17.06 1.72 -31.95
N PRO A 55 -16.75 3.02 -31.76
CA PRO A 55 -15.61 3.41 -30.95
C PRO A 55 -15.75 2.73 -29.58
N PRO A 56 -14.64 2.21 -29.02
CA PRO A 56 -14.68 1.49 -27.75
C PRO A 56 -15.42 2.35 -26.73
N GLU A 57 -16.50 1.81 -26.16
CA GLU A 57 -17.27 2.50 -25.13
C GLU A 57 -16.32 2.82 -23.97
N GLY A 58 -16.00 4.11 -23.84
CA GLY A 58 -15.20 4.59 -22.73
C GLY A 58 -15.93 4.39 -21.41
N PRO A 59 -15.22 4.38 -20.28
CA PRO A 59 -15.84 4.27 -18.97
C PRO A 59 -16.91 5.35 -18.78
N PRO A 60 -18.04 5.02 -18.11
CA PRO A 60 -19.16 5.95 -17.95
C PRO A 60 -18.70 7.25 -17.28
N HIS A 61 -19.24 8.39 -17.72
CA HIS A 61 -18.75 9.71 -17.28
C HIS A 61 -18.79 9.88 -15.75
N GLY A 62 -19.78 9.28 -15.07
CA GLY A 62 -19.87 9.27 -13.61
C GLY A 62 -18.65 8.63 -12.95
N LEU A 63 -18.18 7.49 -13.45
CA LEU A 63 -17.01 6.79 -12.91
C LEU A 63 -15.74 7.63 -13.01
N LEU A 64 -15.60 8.41 -14.08
CA LEU A 64 -14.44 9.29 -14.28
C LEU A 64 -14.47 10.50 -13.34
N LEU A 65 -15.66 11.01 -13.02
CA LEU A 65 -15.82 12.05 -12.00
C LEU A 65 -15.47 11.52 -10.61
N GLU A 66 -15.87 10.29 -10.30
CA GLU A 66 -15.50 9.62 -9.05
C GLU A 66 -14.01 9.32 -8.96
N ALA A 67 -13.37 8.92 -10.06
CA ALA A 67 -11.92 8.71 -10.11
C ALA A 67 -11.13 10.00 -9.85
N ALA A 68 -11.65 11.16 -10.28
CA ALA A 68 -11.08 12.47 -9.98
C ALA A 68 -11.38 12.96 -8.55
N SER A 69 -12.27 12.28 -7.81
CA SER A 69 -12.69 12.68 -6.46
C SER A 69 -11.76 12.16 -5.35
N ASN A 70 -12.06 12.60 -4.13
CA ASN A 70 -11.37 12.23 -2.89
C ASN A 70 -11.74 10.84 -2.35
N LYS A 71 -12.68 10.14 -2.99
CA LYS A 71 -13.19 8.84 -2.51
C LYS A 71 -12.17 7.73 -2.75
N VAL A 72 -12.09 6.73 -1.88
CA VAL A 72 -11.34 5.50 -2.18
C VAL A 72 -12.14 4.73 -3.24
N LEU A 73 -11.50 4.39 -4.37
CA LEU A 73 -12.18 3.72 -5.48
C LEU A 73 -11.45 2.42 -5.81
N LEU A 74 -12.15 1.29 -5.73
CA LEU A 74 -11.60 -0.04 -6.00
C LEU A 74 -12.39 -0.75 -7.11
N PRO A 75 -11.74 -1.67 -7.85
CA PRO A 75 -12.37 -2.36 -8.98
C PRO A 75 -13.49 -3.31 -8.55
N SER A 76 -13.45 -3.85 -7.33
CA SER A 76 -14.50 -4.73 -6.81
C SER A 76 -14.48 -4.81 -5.28
N ARG A 77 -15.60 -5.26 -4.70
CA ARG A 77 -15.67 -5.58 -3.26
C ARG A 77 -14.75 -6.74 -2.88
N GLY A 78 -14.47 -7.66 -3.79
CA GLY A 78 -13.54 -8.76 -3.58
C GLY A 78 -12.11 -8.27 -3.34
N VAL A 79 -11.67 -7.26 -4.10
CA VAL A 79 -10.35 -6.64 -3.90
C VAL A 79 -10.28 -5.92 -2.55
N LEU A 80 -11.31 -5.16 -2.18
CA LEU A 80 -11.38 -4.53 -0.85
C LEU A 80 -11.30 -5.58 0.26
N ALA A 81 -12.14 -6.62 0.18
CA ALA A 81 -12.16 -7.70 1.16
C ALA A 81 -10.81 -8.41 1.26
N ALA A 82 -10.15 -8.70 0.13
CA ALA A 82 -8.84 -9.34 0.10
C ALA A 82 -7.76 -8.45 0.73
N LEU A 83 -7.70 -7.17 0.36
CA LEU A 83 -6.72 -6.22 0.91
C LEU A 83 -6.89 -5.98 2.42
N MET A 84 -8.12 -6.12 2.92
CA MET A 84 -8.37 -6.03 4.36
C MET A 84 -8.15 -7.35 5.11
N ALA A 85 -8.66 -8.46 4.58
CA ALA A 85 -8.67 -9.74 5.28
C ALA A 85 -7.31 -10.45 5.22
N LEU A 86 -6.61 -10.39 4.09
CA LEU A 86 -5.38 -11.16 3.91
C LEU A 86 -4.29 -10.77 4.93
N PRO A 87 -3.96 -9.47 5.15
CA PRO A 87 -2.99 -9.10 6.17
C PRO A 87 -3.40 -9.54 7.58
N LEU A 88 -4.69 -9.44 7.91
CA LEU A 88 -5.23 -9.87 9.21
C LEU A 88 -5.12 -11.38 9.40
N VAL A 89 -5.50 -12.16 8.40
CA VAL A 89 -5.39 -13.62 8.44
C VAL A 89 -3.94 -14.04 8.57
N LEU A 90 -3.02 -13.44 7.81
CA LEU A 90 -1.59 -13.76 7.90
C LEU A 90 -1.01 -13.40 9.28
N TRP A 91 -1.41 -12.27 9.85
CA TRP A 91 -1.02 -11.89 11.21
C TRP A 91 -1.56 -12.87 12.26
N LEU A 92 -2.84 -13.23 12.17
CA LEU A 92 -3.48 -14.22 13.04
C LEU A 92 -2.77 -15.57 12.95
N LEU A 93 -2.44 -16.02 11.74
CA LEU A 93 -1.71 -17.26 11.51
C LEU A 93 -0.29 -17.18 12.06
N ALA A 94 0.41 -16.07 11.90
CA ALA A 94 1.77 -15.89 12.41
C ALA A 94 1.82 -15.93 13.94
N VAL A 95 0.98 -15.14 14.61
CA VAL A 95 0.89 -15.14 16.09
C VAL A 95 0.37 -16.48 16.59
N GLY A 96 -0.68 -17.02 15.96
CA GLY A 96 -1.26 -18.32 16.31
C GLY A 96 -0.26 -19.47 16.19
N ALA A 97 0.51 -19.52 15.10
CA ALA A 97 1.59 -20.49 14.93
C ALA A 97 2.68 -20.31 16.00
N GLY A 98 3.04 -19.06 16.35
CA GLY A 98 3.99 -18.78 17.43
C GLY A 98 3.50 -19.30 18.78
N VAL A 99 2.22 -19.08 19.10
CA VAL A 99 1.56 -19.58 20.32
C VAL A 99 1.51 -21.11 20.36
N LEU A 100 1.22 -21.76 19.23
CA LEU A 100 1.18 -23.23 19.13
C LEU A 100 2.57 -23.85 19.25
N HIS A 101 3.60 -23.21 18.70
CA HIS A 101 5.00 -23.62 18.82
C HIS A 101 5.70 -23.05 20.05
N TRP A 102 4.95 -22.47 20.99
CA TRP A 102 5.52 -21.82 22.16
C TRP A 102 6.42 -22.77 22.96
N GLU A 103 7.63 -22.29 23.24
CA GLU A 103 8.66 -22.97 24.00
C GLU A 103 8.83 -22.27 25.35
N ALA A 104 8.63 -23.01 26.44
CA ALA A 104 8.79 -22.47 27.80
C ALA A 104 10.24 -22.11 28.12
N GLU A 105 11.16 -22.87 27.54
CA GLU A 105 12.61 -22.74 27.72
C GLU A 105 13.25 -22.47 26.35
N LEU A 106 14.21 -21.55 26.34
CA LEU A 106 14.97 -21.25 25.14
C LEU A 106 15.97 -22.38 24.83
N PRO A 107 16.31 -22.60 23.56
CA PRO A 107 17.39 -23.50 23.19
C PRO A 107 18.67 -23.19 23.98
N ASP A 108 19.36 -24.25 24.40
CA ASP A 108 20.67 -24.18 25.07
C ASP A 108 20.73 -23.42 26.41
N GLY A 109 19.58 -23.17 27.03
CA GLY A 109 19.50 -22.43 28.30
C GLY A 109 19.86 -20.95 28.15
N ALA A 110 19.88 -20.43 26.93
CA ALA A 110 20.16 -19.03 26.65
C ALA A 110 19.16 -18.13 27.37
N SER A 111 19.63 -16.96 27.84
CA SER A 111 18.71 -15.97 28.36
C SER A 111 17.90 -15.35 27.21
N LYS A 112 16.67 -14.87 27.49
CA LYS A 112 15.84 -14.14 26.51
C LYS A 112 16.54 -12.93 25.88
N ARG A 113 17.61 -12.42 26.49
CA ARG A 113 18.39 -11.29 25.96
C ARG A 113 19.48 -11.73 24.98
N GLU A 114 19.94 -12.96 25.07
CA GLU A 114 21.05 -13.50 24.30
C GLU A 114 20.58 -14.39 23.14
N PHE A 115 19.30 -14.79 23.15
CA PHE A 115 18.74 -15.62 22.10
C PHE A 115 18.53 -14.84 20.80
N GLU A 116 19.20 -15.30 19.74
CA GLU A 116 19.07 -14.78 18.39
C GLU A 116 18.18 -15.69 17.53
N HIS A 117 17.22 -15.10 16.83
CA HIS A 117 16.41 -15.72 15.79
C HIS A 117 16.72 -15.07 14.43
N PRO A 118 16.31 -15.67 13.29
CA PRO A 118 16.63 -15.15 11.95
C PRO A 118 16.19 -13.71 11.67
N LEU A 119 15.30 -13.15 12.49
CA LEU A 119 14.79 -11.78 12.38
C LEU A 119 15.26 -10.87 13.51
N THR A 120 16.16 -11.30 14.40
CA THR A 120 16.66 -10.47 15.50
C THR A 120 17.31 -9.19 15.00
N TRP A 121 18.03 -9.24 13.87
CA TRP A 121 18.59 -8.03 13.28
C TRP A 121 17.48 -7.01 12.91
N PHE A 122 16.41 -7.48 12.27
CA PHE A 122 15.27 -6.64 11.88
C PHE A 122 14.52 -6.11 13.11
N ASP A 123 14.27 -6.95 14.11
CA ASP A 123 13.66 -6.52 15.39
C ASP A 123 14.48 -5.39 16.02
N VAL A 124 15.76 -5.65 16.27
CA VAL A 124 16.64 -4.75 17.02
C VAL A 124 16.91 -3.44 16.29
N HIS A 125 17.19 -3.48 14.98
CA HIS A 125 17.64 -2.29 14.24
C HIS A 125 16.52 -1.55 13.53
N VAL A 126 15.40 -2.23 13.25
CA VAL A 126 14.31 -1.68 12.44
C VAL A 126 13.05 -1.51 13.26
N LEU A 127 12.49 -2.58 13.82
CA LEU A 127 11.20 -2.49 14.52
C LEU A 127 11.29 -1.72 15.84
N ARG A 128 12.27 -1.98 16.69
CA ARG A 128 12.39 -1.30 17.99
C ARG A 128 12.75 0.17 17.85
N VAL A 129 13.56 0.50 16.85
CA VAL A 129 14.04 1.88 16.64
C VAL A 129 13.03 2.70 15.85
N TRP A 130 12.49 2.12 14.78
CA TRP A 130 11.69 2.85 13.79
C TRP A 130 10.24 2.39 13.71
N GLY A 131 9.83 1.35 14.44
CA GLY A 131 8.52 0.72 14.32
C GLY A 131 7.34 1.70 14.22
N PRO A 132 7.17 2.63 15.18
CA PRO A 132 6.10 3.62 15.12
C PRO A 132 6.12 4.52 13.87
N LEU A 133 7.29 4.69 13.25
CA LEU A 133 7.52 5.56 12.10
C LEU A 133 7.58 4.81 10.76
N LEU A 134 7.77 3.48 10.75
CA LEU A 134 7.86 2.68 9.52
C LEU A 134 6.66 2.89 8.57
N PRO A 135 5.41 2.96 9.06
CA PRO A 135 4.28 3.21 8.17
C PRO A 135 4.28 4.60 7.51
N LEU A 136 5.06 5.55 8.03
CA LEU A 136 5.21 6.88 7.41
C LEU A 136 6.06 6.83 6.14
N LEU A 137 6.92 5.82 5.96
CA LEU A 137 7.79 5.70 4.79
C LEU A 137 7.00 5.53 3.48
N PRO A 138 6.11 4.52 3.33
CA PRO A 138 5.33 4.38 2.10
C PRO A 138 4.38 5.57 1.88
N LEU A 139 3.83 6.14 2.96
CA LEU A 139 3.05 7.37 2.89
C LEU A 139 3.88 8.54 2.34
N ALA A 140 5.11 8.74 2.82
CA ALA A 140 5.99 9.80 2.36
C ALA A 140 6.33 9.62 0.86
N VAL A 141 6.65 8.40 0.44
CA VAL A 141 6.87 8.07 -0.99
C VAL A 141 5.65 8.48 -1.81
N ARG A 142 4.44 8.14 -1.36
CA ARG A 142 3.20 8.47 -2.05
C ARG A 142 2.91 9.97 -2.07
N VAL A 143 3.09 10.68 -0.95
CA VAL A 143 2.91 12.14 -0.83
C VAL A 143 3.86 12.87 -1.80
N VAL A 144 5.14 12.50 -1.80
CA VAL A 144 6.16 13.09 -2.68
C VAL A 144 5.81 12.83 -4.15
N ALA A 145 5.43 11.60 -4.50
CA ALA A 145 5.11 11.24 -5.88
C ALA A 145 3.84 11.91 -6.40
N MET A 146 2.80 12.01 -5.56
CA MET A 146 1.56 12.71 -5.92
C MET A 146 1.81 14.22 -6.06
N GLY A 147 2.91 14.73 -5.46
CA GLY A 147 3.36 16.10 -5.58
C GLY A 147 2.28 17.03 -5.08
N VAL A 148 1.92 16.89 -3.80
CA VAL A 148 0.85 17.63 -3.10
C VAL A 148 0.97 19.11 -3.43
N ARG A 149 0.23 19.53 -4.45
CA ARG A 149 -0.08 20.94 -4.68
C ARG A 149 -1.44 21.18 -4.03
N PRO A 150 -1.62 22.24 -3.24
CA PRO A 150 -2.93 22.63 -2.73
C PRO A 150 -3.90 22.67 -3.90
N SER A 151 -4.97 21.87 -3.87
CA SER A 151 -5.94 21.85 -4.97
C SER A 151 -6.60 23.22 -5.04
N HIS A 152 -6.57 23.85 -6.21
CA HIS A 152 -7.46 24.98 -6.47
C HIS A 152 -8.92 24.53 -6.37
N SER A 153 -9.73 25.39 -5.77
CA SER A 153 -11.09 25.14 -5.28
C SER A 153 -12.01 24.44 -6.31
N PRO A 154 -12.86 23.48 -5.87
CA PRO A 154 -13.81 22.75 -6.72
C PRO A 154 -14.88 23.63 -7.40
N ALA A 155 -14.96 24.92 -7.04
CA ALA A 155 -15.85 25.91 -7.69
C ALA A 155 -15.64 26.05 -9.21
N SER A 156 -14.51 25.60 -9.74
CA SER A 156 -14.21 25.64 -11.18
C SER A 156 -14.84 24.50 -11.99
N LEU A 157 -15.20 23.37 -11.36
CA LEU A 157 -15.80 22.22 -12.04
C LEU A 157 -17.33 22.32 -12.11
N THR A 158 -17.98 22.95 -11.12
CA THR A 158 -19.43 23.17 -11.12
C THR A 158 -19.89 24.15 -12.21
N SER A 159 -19.04 25.07 -12.67
CA SER A 159 -19.40 25.98 -13.77
C SER A 159 -19.40 25.33 -15.17
N LEU A 160 -18.72 24.18 -15.31
CA LEU A 160 -18.73 23.36 -16.53
C LEU A 160 -19.98 22.47 -16.63
N ALA A 161 -20.55 22.05 -15.50
CA ALA A 161 -21.77 21.24 -15.47
C ALA A 161 -23.06 22.08 -15.70
N SER A 162 -23.03 23.37 -15.37
CA SER A 162 -24.16 24.28 -15.59
C SER A 162 -24.20 24.90 -16.99
N SER A 163 -23.15 24.72 -17.81
CA SER A 163 -23.10 25.25 -19.19
C SER A 163 -23.58 24.26 -20.25
N SER A 164 -23.92 23.02 -19.88
CA SER A 164 -24.41 21.97 -20.79
C SER A 164 -25.93 21.74 -20.74
N SER A 165 -26.69 22.56 -20.02
CA SER A 165 -28.15 22.41 -19.83
C SER A 165 -29.01 23.56 -20.40
N SER A 166 -28.48 24.39 -21.30
CA SER A 166 -29.26 25.43 -22.00
C SER A 166 -29.28 25.24 -23.52
N SER A 167 -30.15 24.34 -23.99
CA SER A 167 -30.51 24.24 -25.41
C SER A 167 -32.00 24.00 -25.58
N SER A 168 -32.78 25.08 -25.56
CA SER A 168 -34.11 25.14 -26.20
C SER A 168 -34.57 26.58 -26.38
N SER A 169 -34.16 27.22 -27.48
CA SER A 169 -35.02 28.13 -28.26
C SER A 169 -34.31 28.61 -29.52
N SER A 170 -34.87 28.19 -30.66
CA SER A 170 -34.83 28.75 -32.01
C SER A 170 -34.20 30.14 -32.21
N SER A 171 -33.14 30.20 -33.04
CA SER A 171 -33.00 31.16 -34.16
C SER A 171 -31.77 30.79 -35.02
N PRO A 172 -31.89 30.76 -36.36
CA PRO A 172 -30.76 30.54 -37.26
C PRO A 172 -30.16 31.88 -37.73
N LEU A 173 -28.89 31.80 -38.19
CA LEU A 173 -28.13 32.80 -38.94
C LEU A 173 -27.31 33.83 -38.13
N SER A 174 -26.05 33.46 -37.86
CA SER A 174 -24.87 34.33 -38.08
C SER A 174 -23.59 33.50 -38.05
N PRO A 175 -22.80 33.43 -39.13
CA PRO A 175 -21.47 32.86 -39.11
C PRO A 175 -20.49 33.96 -38.71
N ALA A 176 -20.43 34.29 -37.43
CA ALA A 176 -19.41 35.17 -36.89
C ALA A 176 -18.31 34.32 -36.26
N ALA A 177 -17.09 34.55 -36.74
CA ALA A 177 -15.84 34.04 -36.24
C ALA A 177 -15.64 34.39 -34.75
N GLY A 178 -16.31 33.65 -33.88
CA GLY A 178 -16.02 33.59 -32.46
C GLY A 178 -15.21 32.34 -32.24
N GLY A 179 -13.88 32.49 -32.21
CA GLY A 179 -12.99 31.46 -31.70
C GLY A 179 -13.46 31.10 -30.29
N ALA A 180 -14.30 30.08 -30.20
CA ALA A 180 -14.61 29.41 -28.96
C ALA A 180 -13.25 28.93 -28.46
N LEU A 181 -12.66 29.72 -27.56
CA LEU A 181 -11.51 29.39 -26.75
C LEU A 181 -11.84 28.04 -26.15
N ARG A 182 -11.40 26.99 -26.87
CA ARG A 182 -11.52 25.60 -26.51
C ARG A 182 -10.64 25.49 -25.28
N ARG A 183 -11.21 25.84 -24.13
CA ARG A 183 -10.50 25.88 -22.86
C ARG A 183 -9.80 24.54 -22.76
N PRO A 184 -8.46 24.53 -22.66
CA PRO A 184 -7.74 23.27 -22.56
C PRO A 184 -8.38 22.51 -21.41
N PRO A 185 -8.76 21.23 -21.61
CA PRO A 185 -9.38 20.45 -20.56
C PRO A 185 -8.47 20.53 -19.34
N LEU A 186 -8.99 21.10 -18.25
CA LEU A 186 -8.25 21.22 -17.00
C LEU A 186 -7.80 19.80 -16.63
N PRO A 187 -6.50 19.58 -16.39
CA PRO A 187 -6.00 18.26 -16.08
C PRO A 187 -6.69 17.77 -14.81
N LEU A 188 -7.55 16.77 -14.95
CA LEU A 188 -8.22 16.09 -13.84
C LEU A 188 -7.13 15.38 -13.04
N ARG A 189 -6.64 16.03 -11.99
CA ARG A 189 -5.63 15.44 -11.11
C ARG A 189 -6.33 14.74 -9.95
N PRO A 190 -5.89 13.52 -9.57
CA PRO A 190 -6.37 12.88 -8.37
C PRO A 190 -6.08 13.78 -7.18
N ALA A 191 -7.08 13.97 -6.33
CA ALA A 191 -7.01 14.91 -5.25
C ALA A 191 -6.05 14.45 -4.14
N ALA A 192 -5.28 15.39 -3.60
CA ALA A 192 -4.28 15.15 -2.55
C ALA A 192 -4.89 14.83 -1.16
N SER A 193 -6.21 14.74 -1.03
CA SER A 193 -6.89 14.52 0.25
C SER A 193 -6.70 13.11 0.81
N LEU A 194 -6.48 12.11 -0.05
CA LEU A 194 -6.34 10.71 0.35
C LEU A 194 -5.08 10.48 1.19
N PRO A 195 -3.88 10.95 0.78
CA PRO A 195 -2.71 10.96 1.64
C PRO A 195 -2.92 11.71 2.96
N GLY A 196 -3.62 12.84 2.94
CA GLY A 196 -3.93 13.62 4.14
C GLY A 196 -4.80 12.85 5.15
N ALA A 197 -5.83 12.16 4.67
CA ALA A 197 -6.67 11.30 5.52
C ALA A 197 -5.86 10.14 6.14
N CYS A 198 -4.91 9.57 5.38
CA CYS A 198 -4.02 8.52 5.89
C CYS A 198 -3.06 9.06 6.94
N ALA A 199 -2.46 10.23 6.70
CA ALA A 199 -1.61 10.90 7.68
C ALA A 199 -2.37 11.12 8.99
N GLY A 200 -3.60 11.64 8.92
CA GLY A 200 -4.46 11.82 10.09
C GLY A 200 -4.74 10.51 10.82
N LEU A 201 -5.07 9.43 10.10
CA LEU A 201 -5.24 8.11 10.69
C LEU A 201 -3.97 7.63 11.39
N TYR A 202 -2.80 7.76 10.76
CA TYR A 202 -1.53 7.30 11.32
C TYR A 202 -1.17 8.09 12.57
N THR A 203 -1.40 9.41 12.57
CA THR A 203 -1.26 10.24 13.76
C THR A 203 -2.16 9.77 14.90
N LEU A 204 -3.42 9.42 14.61
CA LEU A 204 -4.34 8.88 15.63
C LEU A 204 -3.87 7.53 16.17
N VAL A 205 -3.42 6.62 15.31
CA VAL A 205 -2.88 5.31 15.70
C VAL A 205 -1.62 5.47 16.57
N ILE A 206 -0.69 6.33 16.16
CA ILE A 206 0.53 6.64 16.92
C ILE A 206 0.20 7.30 18.26
N ALA A 207 -0.75 8.24 18.30
CA ALA A 207 -1.16 8.89 19.54
C ALA A 207 -1.82 7.88 20.50
N ALA A 208 -2.70 7.02 20.00
CA ALA A 208 -3.31 5.95 20.79
C ALA A 208 -2.25 4.99 21.34
N ARG A 209 -1.23 4.66 20.53
CA ARG A 209 -0.09 3.84 20.93
C ARG A 209 0.68 4.47 22.09
N ILE A 210 1.06 5.75 21.97
CA ILE A 210 1.77 6.49 23.01
C ILE A 210 0.93 6.52 24.29
N GLY A 211 -0.38 6.77 24.17
CA GLY A 211 -1.30 6.76 25.32
C GLY A 211 -1.33 5.41 26.04
N LEU A 212 -1.43 4.30 25.29
CA LEU A 212 -1.39 2.95 25.86
C LEU A 212 -0.06 2.63 26.54
N TYR A 213 1.06 3.05 25.92
CA TYR A 213 2.39 2.88 26.50
C TYR A 213 2.55 3.63 27.82
N LEU A 214 2.11 4.90 27.87
CA LEU A 214 2.14 5.70 29.09
C LEU A 214 1.23 5.12 30.18
N ALA A 215 0.04 4.61 29.81
CA ALA A 215 -0.85 3.93 30.74
C ALA A 215 -0.23 2.64 31.28
N HIS A 216 0.45 1.87 30.43
CA HIS A 216 1.20 0.69 30.84
C HIS A 216 2.29 1.03 31.85
N LEU A 217 3.11 2.05 31.59
CA LEU A 217 4.14 2.51 32.52
C LEU A 217 3.55 2.95 33.87
N GLY A 218 2.43 3.67 33.85
CA GLY A 218 1.74 4.11 35.07
C GLY A 218 1.24 2.93 35.92
N LEU A 219 0.66 1.91 35.28
CA LEU A 219 0.18 0.71 35.97
C LEU A 219 1.32 -0.17 36.48
N GLN A 220 2.41 -0.25 35.73
CA GLN A 220 3.61 -0.96 36.17
C GLN A 220 4.22 -0.29 37.41
N ALA A 221 4.29 1.04 37.44
CA ALA A 221 4.81 1.80 38.58
C ALA A 221 3.90 1.71 39.82
N GLY A 222 2.58 1.70 39.64
CA GLY A 222 1.63 1.72 40.75
C GLY A 222 1.26 0.34 41.31
N ALA A 223 1.01 -0.63 40.43
CA ALA A 223 0.42 -1.93 40.80
C ALA A 223 1.32 -3.13 40.44
N GLY A 224 2.45 -2.91 39.75
CA GLY A 224 3.30 -4.00 39.27
C GLY A 224 2.64 -4.89 38.21
N VAL A 225 1.55 -4.43 37.58
CA VAL A 225 0.77 -5.21 36.62
C VAL A 225 1.29 -4.97 35.20
N TYR A 226 1.60 -6.05 34.49
CA TYR A 226 1.88 -6.02 33.06
C TYR A 226 0.58 -6.24 32.28
N LEU A 227 0.08 -5.19 31.63
CA LEU A 227 -1.19 -5.25 30.89
C LEU A 227 -1.16 -6.22 29.71
N VAL A 228 -0.23 -6.03 28.77
CA VAL A 228 -0.16 -6.71 27.48
C VAL A 228 1.26 -6.52 26.91
N SER A 229 1.73 -7.46 26.07
CA SER A 229 2.95 -7.30 25.27
C SER A 229 2.93 -6.00 24.47
N ASP A 230 3.84 -5.08 24.80
CA ASP A 230 4.07 -3.85 24.05
C ASP A 230 4.40 -4.19 22.59
N HIS A 231 5.31 -5.13 22.36
CA HIS A 231 5.78 -5.49 21.01
C HIS A 231 4.67 -6.00 20.08
N LEU A 232 3.81 -6.91 20.57
CA LEU A 232 2.70 -7.45 19.77
C LEU A 232 1.64 -6.39 19.44
N LEU A 233 1.36 -5.48 20.39
CA LEU A 233 0.45 -4.38 20.13
C LEU A 233 1.05 -3.32 19.20
N LEU A 234 2.37 -3.12 19.23
CA LEU A 234 3.07 -2.23 18.28
C LEU A 234 2.89 -2.77 16.86
N ALA A 235 3.10 -4.08 16.68
CA ALA A 235 2.83 -4.74 15.41
C ALA A 235 1.39 -4.64 14.95
N ALA A 236 0.42 -4.81 15.84
CA ALA A 236 -0.99 -4.65 15.50
C ALA A 236 -1.30 -3.23 14.97
N SER A 237 -0.67 -2.21 15.55
CA SER A 237 -0.81 -0.82 15.10
C SER A 237 -0.16 -0.57 13.73
N MET A 238 1.04 -1.12 13.49
CA MET A 238 1.72 -1.04 12.20
C MET A 238 0.95 -1.78 11.10
N LEU A 239 0.41 -2.97 11.41
CA LEU A 239 -0.45 -3.75 10.52
C LEU A 239 -1.64 -2.91 10.05
N ALA A 240 -2.33 -2.24 10.96
CA ALA A 240 -3.47 -1.40 10.64
C ALA A 240 -3.08 -0.26 9.68
N CYS A 241 -1.93 0.38 9.91
CA CYS A 241 -1.42 1.43 9.02
C CYS A 241 -1.04 0.88 7.63
N PHE A 242 -0.27 -0.21 7.55
CA PHE A 242 0.11 -0.80 6.27
C PHE A 242 -1.09 -1.33 5.49
N GLN A 243 -2.09 -1.90 6.18
CA GLN A 243 -3.34 -2.34 5.56
C GLN A 243 -4.09 -1.16 4.91
N ALA A 244 -4.17 -0.03 5.61
CA ALA A 244 -4.73 1.19 5.02
C ALA A 244 -3.90 1.64 3.81
N GLU A 245 -2.57 1.64 3.90
CA GLU A 245 -1.70 2.04 2.79
C GLU A 245 -1.87 1.15 1.55
N LEU A 246 -2.02 -0.17 1.72
CA LEU A 246 -2.28 -1.10 0.62
C LEU A 246 -3.58 -0.77 -0.11
N VAL A 247 -4.66 -0.50 0.64
CA VAL A 247 -5.96 -0.11 0.07
C VAL A 247 -5.85 1.22 -0.71
N MET A 248 -5.12 2.18 -0.15
CA MET A 248 -4.94 3.49 -0.78
C MET A 248 -4.09 3.42 -2.03
N CYS A 249 -2.99 2.67 -2.01
CA CYS A 249 -2.16 2.46 -3.17
C CYS A 249 -2.92 1.72 -4.28
N ALA A 250 -3.72 0.71 -3.94
CA ALA A 250 -4.57 0.02 -4.90
C ALA A 250 -5.61 0.96 -5.53
N SER A 251 -6.24 1.82 -4.73
CA SER A 251 -7.17 2.84 -5.21
C SER A 251 -6.49 3.85 -6.12
N ASP A 252 -5.32 4.37 -5.74
CA ASP A 252 -4.57 5.34 -6.53
C ASP A 252 -4.11 4.73 -7.87
N ALA A 253 -3.67 3.47 -7.88
CA ALA A 253 -3.33 2.72 -9.09
C ALA A 253 -4.55 2.52 -10.01
N PHE A 254 -5.70 2.13 -9.44
CA PHE A 254 -6.92 1.92 -10.22
C PHE A 254 -7.44 3.22 -10.85
N LYS A 255 -7.44 4.32 -10.09
CA LYS A 255 -7.80 5.64 -10.60
C LYS A 255 -6.86 6.11 -11.70
N ALA A 256 -5.56 5.89 -11.55
CA ALA A 256 -4.58 6.24 -12.58
C ALA A 256 -4.88 5.52 -13.90
N GLU A 257 -5.24 4.23 -13.85
CA GLU A 257 -5.60 3.46 -15.04
C GLU A 257 -6.91 3.94 -15.68
N LEU A 258 -7.94 4.27 -14.88
CA LEU A 258 -9.19 4.82 -15.39
C LEU A 258 -9.01 6.19 -16.09
N LEU A 259 -8.07 7.00 -15.60
CA LEU A 259 -7.80 8.33 -16.14
C LEU A 259 -6.80 8.31 -17.31
N ARG A 260 -6.07 7.21 -17.52
CA ARG A 260 -5.03 7.05 -18.54
C ARG A 260 -5.47 7.44 -19.95
N PRO A 261 -6.68 7.09 -20.45
CA PRO A 261 -7.09 7.47 -21.81
C PRO A 261 -7.27 8.97 -22.01
N ARG A 262 -7.49 9.74 -20.93
CA ARG A 262 -7.75 11.18 -20.97
C ARG A 262 -6.54 12.04 -20.64
N ASP A 263 -5.64 11.50 -19.84
CA ASP A 263 -4.35 12.11 -19.57
C ASP A 263 -3.23 11.06 -19.74
N PRO A 264 -2.68 10.89 -20.95
CA PRO A 264 -1.60 9.93 -21.18
C PRO A 264 -0.33 10.26 -20.39
N ARG A 265 -0.21 11.47 -19.81
CA ARG A 265 0.89 11.82 -18.89
C ARG A 265 0.70 11.24 -17.50
N VAL A 266 -0.52 10.79 -17.16
CA VAL A 266 -0.87 10.20 -15.86
C VAL A 266 -0.62 8.69 -15.82
N GLY A 267 -0.81 7.97 -16.93
CA GLY A 267 -0.83 6.49 -16.97
C GLY A 267 0.49 5.76 -17.28
N ALA A 268 1.63 6.45 -17.31
CA ALA A 268 2.95 5.81 -17.51
C ALA A 268 4.10 6.55 -16.81
N GLY A 269 3.78 7.37 -15.80
CA GLY A 269 4.73 8.28 -15.17
C GLY A 269 5.35 7.74 -13.88
N ALA A 270 6.35 8.47 -13.36
CA ALA A 270 6.98 8.26 -12.06
C ALA A 270 5.98 8.10 -10.88
N ARG A 271 4.76 8.63 -11.02
CA ARG A 271 3.68 8.50 -10.04
C ARG A 271 3.20 7.06 -9.86
N GLN A 272 2.93 6.37 -10.96
CA GLN A 272 2.47 4.99 -10.92
C GLN A 272 3.57 4.09 -10.37
N VAL A 273 4.82 4.33 -10.78
CA VAL A 273 6.01 3.66 -10.22
C VAL A 273 6.09 3.85 -8.70
N ALA A 274 5.88 5.07 -8.21
CA ALA A 274 5.94 5.34 -6.77
C ALA A 274 4.78 4.73 -5.98
N VAL A 275 3.56 4.72 -6.53
CA VAL A 275 2.40 4.05 -5.90
C VAL A 275 2.66 2.54 -5.82
N ILE A 276 3.17 1.94 -6.90
CA ILE A 276 3.55 0.52 -6.91
C ILE A 276 4.69 0.25 -5.93
N ALA A 277 5.71 1.12 -5.89
CA ALA A 277 6.81 0.99 -4.94
C ALA A 277 6.30 1.06 -3.49
N ALA A 278 5.45 2.02 -3.16
CA ALA A 278 4.84 2.13 -1.83
C ALA A 278 3.99 0.90 -1.47
N PHE A 279 3.24 0.35 -2.43
CA PHE A 279 2.49 -0.89 -2.25
C PHE A 279 3.42 -2.07 -1.95
N VAL A 280 4.46 -2.28 -2.77
CA VAL A 280 5.42 -3.37 -2.61
C VAL A 280 6.21 -3.23 -1.32
N SER A 281 6.65 -2.02 -0.97
CA SER A 281 7.33 -1.76 0.30
C SER A 281 6.43 -2.06 1.50
N SER A 282 5.15 -1.68 1.45
CA SER A 282 4.19 -1.99 2.51
C SER A 282 3.98 -3.50 2.65
N ALA A 283 3.82 -4.21 1.54
CA ALA A 283 3.66 -5.67 1.54
C ALA A 283 4.92 -6.38 2.09
N PHE A 284 6.11 -5.93 1.69
CA PHE A 284 7.38 -6.47 2.20
C PHE A 284 7.54 -6.26 3.71
N LEU A 285 7.27 -5.04 4.19
CA LEU A 285 7.33 -4.72 5.61
C LEU A 285 6.31 -5.53 6.43
N LEU A 286 5.13 -5.80 5.87
CA LEU A 286 4.15 -6.70 6.48
C LEU A 286 4.66 -8.13 6.61
N VAL A 287 5.29 -8.68 5.57
CA VAL A 287 5.85 -10.05 5.63
C VAL A 287 6.94 -10.14 6.70
N ALA A 288 7.85 -9.16 6.75
CA ALA A 288 8.87 -9.10 7.79
C ALA A 288 8.25 -8.98 9.19
N LEU A 289 7.22 -8.15 9.33
CA LEU A 289 6.47 -8.00 10.57
C LEU A 289 5.80 -9.31 11.00
N PHE A 290 5.22 -10.08 10.09
CA PHE A 290 4.60 -11.37 10.43
C PHE A 290 5.62 -12.39 10.92
N GLY A 291 6.79 -12.46 10.26
CA GLY A 291 7.89 -13.30 10.72
C GLY A 291 8.36 -12.91 12.12
N ASP A 292 8.45 -11.60 12.40
CA ASP A 292 8.80 -11.10 13.72
C ASP A 292 7.75 -11.48 14.75
N MET A 293 6.46 -11.28 14.46
CA MET A 293 5.36 -11.65 15.37
C MET A 293 5.30 -13.12 15.71
N TYR A 294 5.59 -13.99 14.74
CA TYR A 294 5.76 -15.42 15.00
C TYR A 294 6.86 -15.66 16.02
N ALA A 295 8.04 -15.05 15.82
CA ALA A 295 9.17 -15.18 16.73
C ALA A 295 8.86 -14.63 18.13
N THR A 296 8.27 -13.43 18.20
CA THR A 296 7.88 -12.78 19.46
C THR A 296 6.91 -13.65 20.25
N ALA A 297 5.87 -14.19 19.60
CA ALA A 297 4.87 -15.02 20.24
C ALA A 297 5.41 -16.39 20.68
N ARG A 298 6.37 -16.95 19.93
CA ARG A 298 6.96 -18.26 20.23
C ARG A 298 7.91 -18.23 21.44
N TRP A 299 8.81 -17.26 21.48
CA TRP A 299 9.96 -17.29 22.40
C TRP A 299 9.91 -16.24 23.51
N PHE A 300 9.22 -15.12 23.30
CA PHE A 300 9.35 -13.98 24.19
C PHE A 300 8.15 -13.78 25.13
N HIS A 301 6.95 -14.15 24.70
CA HIS A 301 5.71 -13.95 25.47
C HIS A 301 5.02 -15.25 25.88
N ALA A 302 4.25 -15.18 26.97
CA ALA A 302 3.38 -16.28 27.36
C ALA A 302 2.19 -16.40 26.40
N ARG A 303 1.65 -17.61 26.20
CA ARG A 303 0.52 -17.86 25.30
C ARG A 303 -0.67 -16.94 25.56
N ALA A 304 -1.06 -16.78 26.83
CA ALA A 304 -2.18 -15.93 27.21
C ALA A 304 -1.92 -14.44 26.92
N GLU A 305 -0.68 -13.98 27.13
CA GLU A 305 -0.27 -12.61 26.82
C GLU A 305 -0.34 -12.36 25.31
N SER A 306 0.13 -13.31 24.50
CA SER A 306 0.08 -13.22 23.04
C SER A 306 -1.34 -13.19 22.49
N LEU A 307 -2.23 -14.04 23.01
CA LEU A 307 -3.65 -14.04 22.63
C LEU A 307 -4.38 -12.78 23.10
N GLY A 308 -4.06 -12.29 24.31
CA GLY A 308 -4.58 -11.03 24.82
C GLY A 308 -4.15 -9.84 23.95
N ALA A 309 -2.88 -9.80 23.56
CA ALA A 309 -2.34 -8.78 22.66
C ALA A 309 -2.97 -8.84 21.27
N LEU A 310 -3.19 -10.04 20.74
CA LEU A 310 -3.89 -10.26 19.48
C LEU A 310 -5.31 -9.69 19.54
N ALA A 311 -6.10 -10.06 20.55
CA ALA A 311 -7.47 -9.58 20.71
C ALA A 311 -7.53 -8.06 20.90
N ALA A 312 -6.68 -7.51 21.77
CA ALA A 312 -6.60 -6.07 22.00
C ALA A 312 -6.15 -5.32 20.75
N GLY A 313 -5.14 -5.81 20.03
CA GLY A 313 -4.66 -5.22 18.78
C GLY A 313 -5.70 -5.25 17.66
N ALA A 314 -6.48 -6.33 17.59
CA ALA A 314 -7.61 -6.42 16.67
C ALA A 314 -8.70 -5.39 17.02
N ALA A 315 -9.08 -5.27 18.28
CA ALA A 315 -10.14 -4.37 18.73
C ALA A 315 -9.75 -2.88 18.68
N LEU A 316 -8.53 -2.53 19.06
CA LEU A 316 -8.09 -1.15 19.22
C LEU A 316 -7.60 -0.51 17.92
N PHE A 317 -7.00 -1.29 17.02
CA PHE A 317 -6.38 -0.76 15.81
C PHE A 317 -7.06 -1.29 14.55
N ASN A 318 -7.04 -2.61 14.35
CA ASN A 318 -7.42 -3.20 13.06
C ASN A 318 -8.92 -3.10 12.79
N GLY A 319 -9.77 -3.33 13.78
CA GLY A 319 -11.22 -3.22 13.67
C GLY A 319 -11.68 -1.80 13.28
N PRO A 320 -11.27 -0.76 14.03
CA PRO A 320 -11.57 0.63 13.67
C PRO A 320 -11.08 1.02 12.28
N VAL A 321 -9.85 0.64 11.91
CA VAL A 321 -9.30 0.92 10.58
C VAL A 321 -10.06 0.19 9.48
N ALA A 322 -10.36 -1.10 9.64
CA ALA A 322 -11.14 -1.87 8.69
C ALA A 322 -12.55 -1.31 8.51
N LEU A 323 -13.22 -0.92 9.61
CA LEU A 323 -14.53 -0.29 9.57
C LEU A 323 -14.48 1.06 8.84
N TRP A 324 -13.45 1.87 9.10
CA TRP A 324 -13.25 3.13 8.41
C TRP A 324 -13.05 2.90 6.90
N LEU A 325 -12.12 2.02 6.51
CA LEU A 325 -11.85 1.66 5.11
C LEU A 325 -13.12 1.17 4.40
N TRP A 326 -13.89 0.31 5.05
CA TRP A 326 -15.15 -0.20 4.52
C TRP A 326 -16.18 0.90 4.25
N ARG A 327 -16.23 1.93 5.11
CA ARG A 327 -17.15 3.07 4.96
C ARG A 327 -16.71 4.06 3.87
N VAL A 328 -15.41 4.26 3.69
CA VAL A 328 -14.89 5.26 2.72
C VAL A 328 -14.65 4.69 1.32
N ALA A 329 -14.58 3.36 1.18
CA ALA A 329 -14.36 2.69 -0.09
C ALA A 329 -15.65 2.58 -0.92
N ALA A 330 -15.59 3.14 -2.13
CA ALA A 330 -16.53 2.86 -3.22
C ALA A 330 -15.96 1.73 -4.08
N CYS A 331 -16.80 0.77 -4.43
CA CYS A 331 -16.45 -0.31 -5.35
C CYS A 331 -17.26 -0.15 -6.63
N VAL A 332 -16.59 -0.26 -7.77
CA VAL A 332 -17.27 -0.31 -9.07
C VAL A 332 -18.01 -1.65 -9.14
N THR A 333 -19.33 -1.63 -9.04
CA THR A 333 -20.15 -2.79 -9.40
C THR A 333 -20.23 -2.82 -10.92
N PRO A 334 -19.78 -3.90 -11.58
CA PRO A 334 -19.97 -4.07 -13.02
C PRO A 334 -21.46 -4.11 -13.39
#